data_AF-A0A383AKX6-F1
#
_entry.id   AF-A0A383AKX6-F1
#
_cell.length_a   1.000
_cell.length_b   1.000
_cell.length_c   1.000
_cell.angle_alpha   90.00
_cell.angle_beta   90.00
_cell.angle_gamma   90.00
#
_symmetry.space_group_name_H-M   'P 1'
#
loop_
_entity.id
_entity.type
_entity.pdbx_description
1 polymer ?
#
loop_
_entity_poly.entity_id
_entity_poly.type
_entity_poly.pdbx_seq_one_letter_code
_entity_poly.pdbx_strand_id
1 'polypeptide(L)' 'MTHDHRFDILFDPLKIGPVTTKNRFYQVPH' A
#
# COMPACT_ATOMS: atom_id res chain seq x y z
N MET A 1 -15.54 -14.52 -3.33
CA MET A 1 -14.08 -14.45 -3.15
C MET A 1 -13.84 -13.97 -1.74
N THR A 2 -13.26 -14.80 -0.88
CA THR A 2 -13.03 -14.47 0.53
C THR A 2 -11.85 -13.50 0.61
N HIS A 3 -12.05 -12.37 1.29
CA HIS A 3 -10.97 -11.44 1.59
C HIS A 3 -9.96 -12.15 2.50
N ASP A 4 -8.72 -12.26 2.03
CA ASP A 4 -7.64 -12.91 2.76
C ASP A 4 -6.86 -11.84 3.53
N HIS A 5 -6.96 -11.91 4.86
CA HIS A 5 -6.34 -10.98 5.81
C HIS A 5 -4.83 -10.80 5.62
N ARG A 6 -4.14 -11.73 4.96
CA ARG A 6 -2.71 -11.60 4.62
C ARG A 6 -2.43 -10.40 3.71
N PHE A 7 -3.44 -9.90 2.98
CA PHE A 7 -3.29 -8.78 2.05
C PHE A 7 -3.72 -7.43 2.63
N ASP A 8 -4.24 -7.38 3.86
CA ASP A 8 -4.70 -6.14 4.51
C ASP A 8 -3.57 -5.10 4.55
N ILE A 9 -2.35 -5.57 4.79
CA ILE A 9 -1.11 -4.78 4.81
C ILE A 9 -0.85 -4.01 3.50
N LEU A 10 -1.36 -4.48 2.36
CA LEU A 10 -1.20 -3.79 1.08
C LEU A 10 -1.99 -2.48 1.03
N PHE A 11 -3.02 -2.35 1.86
CA PHE A 11 -3.89 -1.17 1.94
C PHE A 11 -3.59 -0.28 3.15
N ASP A 12 -2.64 -0.68 4.01
CA ASP A 12 -2.19 0.17 5.10
C ASP A 12 -1.45 1.41 4.58
N PRO A 13 -1.64 2.58 5.22
CA PRO A 13 -0.89 3.78 4.89
C PRO A 13 0.60 3.62 5.22
N LEU A 14 1.46 4.20 4.38
CA LEU A 14 2.91 4.14 4.56
C LEU A 14 3.52 5.55 4.44
N LYS A 15 4.35 5.93 5.42
CA LYS A 15 5.08 7.20 5.39
C LYS A 15 6.37 7.05 4.58
N ILE A 16 6.54 7.90 3.57
CA ILE A 16 7.70 7.96 2.69
C ILE A 16 8.27 9.39 2.75
N GLY A 17 9.20 9.60 3.68
CA GLY A 17 9.76 10.93 3.93
C GLY A 17 8.68 11.94 4.38
N PRO A 18 8.48 13.07 3.67
CA PRO A 18 7.49 14.08 4.03
C PRO A 18 6.06 13.72 3.61
N VAL A 19 5.85 12.68 2.80
CA VAL A 19 4.52 12.28 2.29
C VAL A 19 4.06 10.95 2.89
N THR A 20 2.75 10.73 2.90
CA THR A 20 2.14 9.45 3.31
C THR A 20 1.31 8.91 2.14
N THR A 21 1.63 7.70 1.67
CA THR A 21 0.83 7.01 0.67
C THR A 21 -0.35 6.30 1.34
N LYS A 22 -1.48 6.22 0.62
CA LYS A 22 -2.72 5.59 1.12
C LYS A 22 -2.69 4.07 1.09
N ASN A 23 -1.76 3.50 0.35
CA ASN A 23 -1.57 2.05 0.17
C ASN A 23 -0.12 1.80 -0.26
N ARG A 24 0.22 0.52 -0.43
CA ARG A 24 1.56 0.06 -0.81
C ARG A 24 1.69 -0.28 -2.31
N PHE A 25 0.83 0.30 -3.15
CA PHE A 25 0.91 0.16 -4.60
C PHE A 25 1.59 1.40 -5.19
N TYR A 26 2.65 1.19 -5.96
CA TYR A 26 3.40 2.28 -6.59
C TYR A 26 3.79 1.92 -8.02
N GLN A 27 3.54 2.84 -8.95
CA GLN A 27 4.00 2.72 -10.33
C GLN A 27 5.40 3.32 -10.43
N VAL A 28 6.38 2.50 -10.81
CA VAL A 28 7.73 2.96 -11.08
C VAL A 28 7.82 3.58 -12.48
N PRO A 29 8.74 4.53 -12.73
CA PRO A 29 9.05 4.96 -14.09
C PRO A 29 9.46 3.76 -14.95
N HIS A 30 8.90 3.69 -16.17
CA HIS A 30 9.26 2.71 -17.19
C HIS A 30 10.17 3.34 -18.23
#